data_AF-W0GLT9-F1
#
_entry.id   AF-W0GLT9-F1
#
_cell.length_a   1.000
_cell.length_b   1.000
_cell.length_c   1.000
_cell.angle_alpha   90.00
_cell.angle_beta   90.00
_cell.angle_gamma   90.00
#
_symmetry.space_group_name_H-M   'P 1'
#
loop_
_entity.id
_entity.type
_entity.pdbx_description
1 polymer ?
#
loop_
_entity_poly.entity_id
_entity_poly.type
_entity_poly.pdbx_seq_one_letter_code
_entity_poly.pdbx_strand_id
1 'polypeptide(L)'
;MKKLFTDKMLLIYRIIGVILIFIFLVLDFILVLNTAGADHLNSYGERLSHYYAYFTTQSNYLVFGYFVFYLFHKKFKNTKPDFIIRLMVTVYITMTMLVFWLGLFTQGDIVRGMSAYEWISTFILHTVIPVAMILSFCMTAGDAFYKFSNHHKGNYWIICLYPFLYLIYVLVRGYIRHLDHKPENTLFPYFFLDFYATNGVVMLATGSVLVLVLCTSFQYFFIWVNNLFYFKKQIKEHHPEKVKEIKIIIDIKKYQKLDYKGKIALILAIVVACFNIIFSVLYYTLRDVWSKVLNYPYNNSIVLAFSIIIIVFSTITIVFSIFSFANFYWARIIVGFLSVALICFNWIWILGPIFDIAIAFICFNNPKYSQADLDLYQTKKKTKVDFEKIKFDD
;
A
#
# COMPACT_ATOMS: atom_id res chain seq x y z
N MET A 1 -11.29 25.80 -7.12
CA MET A 1 -10.84 25.87 -5.71
C MET A 1 -9.99 27.11 -5.38
N LYS A 2 -8.92 27.46 -6.13
CA LYS A 2 -8.14 28.71 -5.84
C LYS A 2 -8.97 30.02 -5.84
N LYS A 3 -10.11 30.06 -6.53
CA LYS A 3 -11.04 31.22 -6.52
C LYS A 3 -11.94 31.31 -5.28
N LEU A 4 -12.06 30.24 -4.49
CA LEU A 4 -13.05 30.14 -3.40
C LEU A 4 -12.47 30.37 -2.00
N PHE A 5 -11.16 30.18 -1.81
CA PHE A 5 -10.53 30.34 -0.49
C PHE A 5 -9.23 31.12 -0.62
N THR A 6 -9.11 32.19 0.18
CA THR A 6 -7.83 32.91 0.35
C THR A 6 -6.85 32.02 1.12
N ASP A 7 -5.55 32.24 0.94
CA ASP A 7 -4.51 31.51 1.67
C ASP A 7 -4.69 31.60 3.20
N LYS A 8 -5.21 32.75 3.68
CA LYS A 8 -5.56 32.95 5.09
C LYS A 8 -6.69 32.03 5.55
N MET A 9 -7.76 31.89 4.77
CA MET A 9 -8.88 31.00 5.10
C MET A 9 -8.43 29.53 5.13
N LEU A 10 -7.61 29.11 4.16
CA LEU A 10 -7.04 27.76 4.15
C LEU A 10 -6.17 27.49 5.38
N LEU A 11 -5.38 28.47 5.82
CA LEU A 11 -4.60 28.37 7.05
C LEU A 11 -5.50 28.19 8.28
N ILE A 12 -6.55 29.01 8.41
CA ILE A 12 -7.52 28.91 9.52
C ILE A 12 -8.17 27.53 9.55
N TYR A 13 -8.66 27.02 8.41
CA TYR A 13 -9.26 25.69 8.36
C TYR A 13 -8.28 24.57 8.74
N ARG A 14 -7.00 24.69 8.35
CA ARG A 14 -5.96 23.74 8.78
C ARG A 14 -5.73 23.81 10.28
N ILE A 15 -5.66 25.01 10.88
CA ILE A 15 -5.50 25.18 12.32
C ILE A 15 -6.69 24.57 13.07
N ILE A 16 -7.91 24.87 12.65
CA ILE A 16 -9.12 24.29 13.24
C ILE A 16 -9.09 22.76 13.12
N GLY A 17 -8.78 22.22 11.95
CA GLY A 17 -8.69 20.77 11.73
C GLY A 17 -7.65 20.10 12.64
N VAL A 18 -6.48 20.71 12.83
CA VAL A 18 -5.44 20.19 13.73
C VAL A 18 -5.87 20.25 15.19
N ILE A 19 -6.52 21.34 15.62
CA ILE A 19 -7.05 21.46 16.98
C ILE A 19 -8.12 20.39 17.23
N LEU A 20 -9.01 20.16 16.27
CA LEU A 20 -10.06 19.14 16.39
C LEU A 20 -9.46 17.73 16.48
N ILE A 21 -8.50 17.38 15.62
CA ILE A 21 -7.79 16.10 15.68
C ILE A 21 -7.06 15.96 17.03
N PHE A 22 -6.38 17.02 17.49
CA PHE A 22 -5.66 17.01 18.76
C PHE A 22 -6.60 16.76 19.94
N ILE A 23 -7.66 17.55 20.07
CA ILE A 23 -8.64 17.42 21.14
C ILE A 23 -9.23 16.01 21.12
N PHE A 24 -9.60 15.52 19.94
CA PHE A 24 -10.16 14.18 19.80
C PHE A 24 -9.16 13.09 20.25
N LEU A 25 -7.90 13.13 19.81
CA LEU A 25 -6.87 12.15 20.23
C LEU A 25 -6.57 12.22 21.73
N VAL A 26 -6.57 13.42 22.32
CA VAL A 26 -6.39 13.60 23.76
C VAL A 26 -7.57 13.06 24.55
N LEU A 27 -8.80 13.32 24.11
CA LEU A 27 -10.00 12.81 24.75
C LEU A 27 -10.07 11.28 24.65
N ASP A 28 -9.79 10.73 23.47
CA ASP A 28 -9.70 9.28 23.23
C ASP A 28 -8.65 8.64 24.15
N PHE A 29 -7.46 9.24 24.24
CA PHE A 29 -6.39 8.80 25.15
C PHE A 29 -6.81 8.83 26.63
N ILE A 30 -7.38 9.95 27.09
CA ILE A 30 -7.86 10.10 28.48
C ILE A 30 -8.94 9.07 28.79
N LEU A 31 -9.87 8.86 27.87
CA LEU A 31 -10.96 7.90 28.04
C LEU A 31 -10.42 6.49 28.13
N VAL A 32 -9.52 6.07 27.25
CA VAL A 32 -8.88 4.73 27.31
C VAL A 32 -8.08 4.53 28.60
N LEU A 33 -7.42 5.57 29.12
CA LEU A 33 -6.70 5.47 30.39
C LEU A 33 -7.64 5.38 31.59
N ASN A 34 -8.79 6.06 31.55
CA ASN A 34 -9.73 6.13 32.68
C ASN A 34 -10.76 5.01 32.69
N THR A 35 -11.10 4.43 31.54
CA THR A 35 -11.90 3.22 31.49
C THR A 35 -11.04 2.06 31.99
N ALA A 36 -11.41 1.52 33.15
CA ALA A 36 -11.00 0.17 33.52
C ALA A 36 -11.67 -0.76 32.50
N GLY A 37 -11.00 -0.99 31.37
CA GLY A 37 -11.57 -1.75 30.26
C GLY A 37 -12.00 -3.15 30.72
N ALA A 38 -12.88 -3.76 29.92
CA ALA A 38 -13.34 -5.14 30.09
C ALA A 38 -12.19 -6.18 30.17
N ASP A 39 -10.97 -5.78 29.79
CA ASP A 39 -9.78 -6.63 29.67
C ASP A 39 -8.95 -6.74 30.95
N HIS A 40 -9.47 -6.32 32.11
CA HIS A 40 -8.80 -6.42 33.41
C HIS A 40 -7.39 -5.78 33.47
N LEU A 41 -7.16 -4.71 32.69
CA LEU A 41 -5.91 -3.95 32.71
C LEU A 41 -5.86 -3.04 33.94
N ASN A 42 -5.18 -3.52 34.98
CA ASN A 42 -5.23 -2.93 36.32
C ASN A 42 -4.33 -1.70 36.47
N SER A 43 -3.22 -1.61 35.73
CA SER A 43 -2.29 -0.49 35.83
C SER A 43 -2.39 0.50 34.67
N TYR A 44 -2.12 1.78 34.94
CA TYR A 44 -2.02 2.81 33.90
C TYR A 44 -0.96 2.47 32.84
N GLY A 45 0.17 1.90 33.25
CA GLY A 45 1.24 1.48 32.34
C GLY A 45 0.79 0.40 31.35
N GLU A 46 -0.03 -0.56 31.79
CA GLU A 46 -0.60 -1.58 30.92
C GLU A 46 -1.63 -1.00 29.95
N ARG A 47 -2.50 -0.10 30.40
CA ARG A 47 -3.46 0.60 29.53
C ARG A 47 -2.75 1.43 28.47
N LEU A 48 -1.70 2.13 28.86
CA LEU A 48 -0.83 2.90 27.96
C LEU A 48 -0.16 2.01 26.91
N SER A 49 0.46 0.91 27.36
CA SER A 49 1.09 -0.08 26.49
C SER A 49 0.08 -0.72 25.52
N HIS A 50 -1.14 -0.98 25.99
CA HIS A 50 -2.23 -1.50 25.17
C HIS A 50 -2.70 -0.48 24.13
N TYR A 51 -2.94 0.76 24.53
CA TYR A 51 -3.37 1.84 23.64
C TYR A 51 -2.40 2.07 22.48
N TYR A 52 -1.10 2.16 22.79
CA TYR A 52 -0.06 2.36 21.78
C TYR A 52 0.35 1.08 21.04
N ALA A 53 -0.15 -0.10 21.41
CA ALA A 53 0.11 -1.32 20.66
C ALA A 53 -0.56 -1.34 19.28
N TYR A 54 -1.63 -0.58 19.06
CA TYR A 54 -2.32 -0.55 17.77
C TYR A 54 -1.59 0.36 16.76
N PHE A 55 -1.29 -0.19 15.57
CA PHE A 55 -0.78 0.60 14.45
C PHE A 55 -1.70 1.77 14.10
N THR A 56 -3.01 1.58 14.24
CA THR A 56 -4.03 2.61 14.03
C THR A 56 -3.82 3.83 14.92
N THR A 57 -3.56 3.61 16.21
CA THR A 57 -3.29 4.68 17.17
C THR A 57 -2.06 5.44 16.71
N GLN A 58 -0.95 4.72 16.47
CA GLN A 58 0.31 5.32 16.07
C GLN A 58 0.19 6.10 14.74
N SER A 59 -0.51 5.56 13.74
CA SER A 59 -0.68 6.21 12.44
C SER A 59 -1.55 7.47 12.53
N ASN A 60 -2.56 7.50 13.41
CA ASN A 60 -3.32 8.72 13.70
C ASN A 60 -2.46 9.81 14.37
N TYR A 61 -1.59 9.44 15.31
CA TYR A 61 -0.61 10.37 15.88
C TYR A 61 0.41 10.87 14.83
N LEU A 62 0.82 10.02 13.89
CA LEU A 62 1.64 10.44 12.75
C LEU A 62 0.92 11.42 11.83
N VAL A 63 -0.39 11.24 11.58
CA VAL A 63 -1.21 12.21 10.83
C VAL A 63 -1.30 13.54 11.59
N PHE A 64 -1.54 13.50 12.90
CA PHE A 64 -1.54 14.71 13.74
C PHE A 64 -0.18 15.42 13.67
N GLY A 65 0.92 14.71 13.92
CA GLY A 65 2.28 15.24 13.82
C GLY A 65 2.61 15.77 12.42
N TYR A 66 2.13 15.10 11.37
CA TYR A 66 2.24 15.56 9.99
C TYR A 66 1.52 16.89 9.79
N PHE A 67 0.30 17.06 10.28
CA PHE A 67 -0.44 18.31 10.10
C PHE A 67 0.12 19.44 10.99
N VAL A 68 0.61 19.14 12.20
CA VAL A 68 1.37 20.09 13.02
C VAL A 68 2.61 20.54 12.25
N PHE A 69 3.41 19.60 11.75
CA PHE A 69 4.57 19.93 10.92
C PHE A 69 4.14 20.72 9.68
N TYR A 70 3.05 20.36 9.00
CA TYR A 70 2.55 21.11 7.86
C TYR A 70 2.13 22.55 8.20
N LEU A 71 1.54 22.77 9.38
CA LEU A 71 1.19 24.11 9.87
C LEU A 71 2.41 24.96 10.20
N PHE A 72 3.44 24.36 10.81
CA PHE A 72 4.60 25.08 11.34
C PHE A 72 5.85 25.01 10.43
N HIS A 73 5.84 24.17 9.39
CA HIS A 73 6.93 24.04 8.44
C HIS A 73 7.01 25.30 7.58
N LYS A 74 8.11 26.04 7.79
CA LYS A 74 8.39 27.41 7.33
C LYS A 74 7.34 28.43 7.80
N LYS A 75 7.70 29.25 8.79
CA LYS A 75 7.19 30.62 8.94
C LYS A 75 6.95 31.27 7.55
N PHE A 76 5.69 31.31 7.11
CA PHE A 76 5.10 32.12 6.03
C PHE A 76 5.45 31.85 4.55
N LYS A 77 5.73 30.62 4.12
CA LYS A 77 5.85 30.33 2.66
C LYS A 77 5.05 29.14 2.13
N ASN A 78 3.89 28.80 2.71
CA ASN A 78 2.89 27.89 2.09
C ASN A 78 3.51 26.61 1.46
N THR A 79 4.60 26.10 2.03
CA THR A 79 5.38 24.99 1.48
C THR A 79 4.96 23.73 2.19
N LYS A 80 4.32 22.84 1.44
CA LYS A 80 3.97 21.49 1.90
C LYS A 80 5.20 20.68 2.33
N PRO A 81 5.03 19.67 3.21
CA PRO A 81 6.12 18.77 3.60
C PRO A 81 6.69 18.02 2.40
N ASP A 82 7.86 17.43 2.58
CA ASP A 82 8.51 16.61 1.56
C ASP A 82 7.57 15.52 1.01
N PHE A 83 7.73 15.21 -0.27
CA PHE A 83 6.87 14.23 -0.94
C PHE A 83 6.94 12.85 -0.30
N ILE A 84 8.10 12.41 0.18
CA ILE A 84 8.28 11.09 0.80
C ILE A 84 7.54 11.04 2.14
N ILE A 85 7.67 12.08 2.98
CA ILE A 85 6.95 12.16 4.26
C ILE A 85 5.44 12.12 4.03
N ARG A 86 4.96 12.91 3.06
CA ARG A 86 3.55 12.90 2.65
C ARG A 86 3.08 11.51 2.22
N LEU A 87 3.83 10.90 1.31
CA LEU A 87 3.53 9.57 0.79
C LEU A 87 3.49 8.53 1.92
N MET A 88 4.47 8.55 2.81
CA MET A 88 4.60 7.66 3.96
C MET A 88 3.37 7.72 4.87
N VAL A 89 3.00 8.91 5.34
CA VAL A 89 1.86 9.12 6.24
C VAL A 89 0.54 8.73 5.56
N THR A 90 0.36 9.09 4.28
CA THR A 90 -0.84 8.71 3.53
C THR A 90 -0.95 7.19 3.34
N VAL A 91 0.16 6.50 3.05
CA VAL A 91 0.18 5.03 2.94
C VAL A 91 -0.24 4.38 4.25
N TYR A 92 0.35 4.78 5.38
CA TYR A 92 0.05 4.16 6.68
C TYR A 92 -1.41 4.36 7.11
N ILE A 93 -1.95 5.56 6.94
CA ILE A 93 -3.33 5.83 7.34
C ILE A 93 -4.34 5.16 6.40
N THR A 94 -3.99 4.99 5.12
CA THR A 94 -4.84 4.26 4.16
C THR A 94 -4.84 2.76 4.46
N MET A 95 -3.68 2.18 4.80
CA MET A 95 -3.60 0.80 5.29
C MET A 95 -4.45 0.61 6.54
N THR A 96 -4.34 1.54 7.49
CA THR A 96 -5.12 1.54 8.74
C THR A 96 -6.62 1.50 8.45
N MET A 97 -7.11 2.39 7.59
CA MET A 97 -8.52 2.43 7.17
C MET A 97 -8.96 1.10 6.56
N LEU A 98 -8.19 0.53 5.63
CA LEU A 98 -8.57 -0.74 5.00
C LEU A 98 -8.55 -1.92 5.96
N VAL A 99 -7.48 -2.08 6.75
CA VAL A 99 -7.35 -3.20 7.68
C VAL A 99 -8.48 -3.16 8.70
N PHE A 100 -8.87 -1.98 9.16
CA PHE A 100 -10.00 -1.83 10.07
C PHE A 100 -11.33 -2.22 9.40
N TRP A 101 -11.72 -1.56 8.30
CA TRP A 101 -13.04 -1.75 7.71
C TRP A 101 -13.23 -3.11 7.05
N LEU A 102 -12.18 -3.68 6.46
CA LEU A 102 -12.27 -4.98 5.77
C LEU A 102 -11.91 -6.15 6.69
N GLY A 103 -10.99 -5.95 7.63
CA GLY A 103 -10.46 -7.02 8.47
C GLY A 103 -11.11 -7.13 9.85
N LEU A 104 -11.19 -6.02 10.58
CA LEU A 104 -11.62 -6.03 12.00
C LEU A 104 -13.13 -5.81 12.14
N PHE A 105 -13.68 -4.82 11.46
CA PHE A 105 -15.09 -4.45 11.58
C PHE A 105 -16.04 -5.58 11.13
N THR A 106 -15.59 -6.42 10.19
CA THR A 106 -16.33 -7.56 9.66
C THR A 106 -16.42 -8.74 10.63
N GLN A 107 -15.66 -8.74 11.74
CA GLN A 107 -15.69 -9.82 12.74
C GLN A 107 -16.92 -9.79 13.65
N GLY A 108 -17.83 -8.83 13.49
CA GLY A 108 -19.19 -8.83 14.07
C GLY A 108 -19.27 -8.55 15.58
N ASP A 109 -18.37 -9.12 16.36
CA ASP A 109 -18.34 -9.02 17.82
C ASP A 109 -17.97 -7.60 18.29
N ILE A 110 -17.17 -6.88 17.51
CA ILE A 110 -16.80 -5.48 17.79
C ILE A 110 -18.01 -4.54 17.75
N VAL A 111 -19.01 -4.84 16.91
CA VAL A 111 -20.18 -3.97 16.69
C VAL A 111 -21.29 -4.25 17.71
N ARG A 112 -21.37 -5.50 18.21
CA ARG A 112 -22.39 -5.95 19.16
C ARG A 112 -22.03 -5.50 20.57
N GLY A 113 -22.38 -4.26 20.92
CA GLY A 113 -22.17 -3.71 22.26
C GLY A 113 -21.51 -2.34 22.28
N MET A 114 -21.18 -1.80 21.11
CA MET A 114 -20.57 -0.49 20.97
C MET A 114 -21.55 0.61 21.39
N SER A 115 -21.15 1.44 22.34
CA SER A 115 -21.85 2.67 22.71
C SER A 115 -21.83 3.67 21.57
N ALA A 116 -22.75 4.66 21.59
CA ALA A 116 -22.77 5.72 20.59
C ALA A 116 -21.44 6.49 20.51
N TYR A 117 -20.78 6.70 21.66
CA TYR A 117 -19.47 7.34 21.72
C TYR A 117 -18.39 6.49 21.02
N GLU A 118 -18.30 5.20 21.33
CA GLU A 118 -17.31 4.30 20.71
C GLU A 118 -17.52 4.19 19.20
N TRP A 119 -18.77 4.23 18.73
CA TRP A 119 -19.08 4.25 17.30
C TRP A 119 -18.62 5.53 16.63
N ILE A 120 -18.90 6.68 17.24
CA ILE A 120 -18.43 7.98 16.74
C ILE A 120 -16.90 8.02 16.74
N SER A 121 -16.24 7.58 17.82
CA SER A 121 -14.78 7.54 17.91
C SER A 121 -14.20 6.65 16.82
N THR A 122 -14.75 5.44 16.66
CA THR A 122 -14.37 4.49 15.62
C THR A 122 -14.48 5.10 14.23
N PHE A 123 -15.60 5.75 13.92
CA PHE A 123 -15.82 6.40 12.63
C PHE A 123 -14.84 7.54 12.38
N ILE A 124 -14.54 8.35 13.39
CA ILE A 124 -13.56 9.44 13.27
C ILE A 124 -12.15 8.89 13.01
N LEU A 125 -11.70 7.92 13.84
CA LEU A 125 -10.36 7.33 13.77
C LEU A 125 -10.10 6.54 12.49
N HIS A 126 -11.11 5.83 12.00
CA HIS A 126 -10.95 4.87 10.90
C HIS A 126 -11.54 5.36 9.58
N THR A 127 -12.22 6.50 9.54
CA THR A 127 -12.75 7.07 8.29
C THR A 127 -12.38 8.54 8.14
N VAL A 128 -12.79 9.40 9.08
CA VAL A 128 -12.68 10.87 8.90
C VAL A 128 -11.21 11.30 8.79
N ILE A 129 -10.36 10.88 9.72
CA ILE A 129 -8.92 11.23 9.71
C ILE A 129 -8.21 10.65 8.47
N PRO A 130 -8.35 9.35 8.14
CA PRO A 130 -7.78 8.79 6.90
C PRO A 130 -8.23 9.53 5.63
N VAL A 131 -9.53 9.77 5.47
CA VAL A 131 -10.06 10.47 4.29
C VAL A 131 -9.53 11.89 4.20
N ALA A 132 -9.46 12.62 5.33
CA ALA A 132 -8.89 13.96 5.36
C ALA A 132 -7.41 13.97 4.92
N MET A 133 -6.61 13.00 5.37
CA MET A 133 -5.20 12.87 4.96
C MET A 133 -5.06 12.48 3.48
N ILE A 134 -5.88 11.56 2.96
CA ILE A 134 -5.89 11.17 1.55
C ILE A 134 -6.28 12.36 0.66
N LEU A 135 -7.33 13.11 1.04
CA LEU A 135 -7.74 14.32 0.33
C LEU A 135 -6.63 15.39 0.37
N SER A 136 -5.99 15.59 1.52
CA SER A 136 -4.84 16.47 1.67
C SER A 136 -3.69 16.08 0.71
N PHE A 137 -3.38 14.79 0.61
CA PHE A 137 -2.39 14.29 -0.34
C PHE A 137 -2.77 14.62 -1.78
N CYS A 138 -4.00 14.29 -2.19
CA CYS A 138 -4.51 14.53 -3.55
C CYS A 138 -4.53 16.02 -3.91
N MET A 139 -4.95 16.90 -2.99
CA MET A 139 -4.97 18.35 -3.19
C MET A 139 -3.57 18.96 -3.32
N THR A 140 -2.56 18.32 -2.71
CA THR A 140 -1.17 18.77 -2.76
C THR A 140 -0.32 17.95 -3.75
N ALA A 141 -0.95 17.10 -4.56
CA ALA A 141 -0.28 16.27 -5.54
C ALA A 141 0.07 17.05 -6.81
N GLY A 142 1.09 16.60 -7.55
CA GLY A 142 1.37 17.08 -8.91
C GLY A 142 2.32 18.26 -9.04
N ASP A 143 3.10 18.59 -8.02
CA ASP A 143 4.11 19.67 -8.16
C ASP A 143 5.41 19.20 -8.82
N ALA A 144 5.75 17.93 -8.68
CA ALA A 144 6.92 17.34 -9.32
C ALA A 144 6.58 15.94 -9.83
N PHE A 145 7.18 15.59 -10.97
CA PHE A 145 7.15 14.23 -11.48
C PHE A 145 8.07 13.35 -10.63
N TYR A 146 7.53 12.25 -10.11
CA TYR A 146 8.26 11.33 -9.28
C TYR A 146 8.53 10.01 -10.02
N LYS A 147 9.80 9.75 -10.33
CA LYS A 147 10.23 8.56 -11.07
C LYS A 147 10.18 7.32 -10.17
N PHE A 148 9.45 6.27 -10.60
CA PHE A 148 9.43 4.97 -9.91
C PHE A 148 10.83 4.36 -9.76
N SER A 149 11.75 4.63 -10.69
CA SER A 149 13.13 4.15 -10.62
C SER A 149 13.90 4.69 -9.41
N ASN A 150 13.58 5.90 -8.96
CA ASN A 150 14.21 6.52 -7.81
C ASN A 150 13.57 6.04 -6.51
N HIS A 151 12.35 5.51 -6.59
CA HIS A 151 11.60 5.04 -5.45
C HIS A 151 12.21 3.77 -4.85
N HIS A 152 12.40 2.73 -5.68
CA HIS A 152 12.87 1.42 -5.22
C HIS A 152 14.31 1.43 -4.71
N LYS A 153 15.13 2.43 -5.10
CA LYS A 153 16.54 2.54 -4.69
C LYS A 153 16.73 2.88 -3.21
N GLY A 154 15.71 3.41 -2.53
CA GLY A 154 15.83 3.75 -1.10
C GLY A 154 14.53 4.19 -0.45
N ASN A 155 13.76 5.05 -1.12
CA ASN A 155 12.52 5.60 -0.56
C ASN A 155 11.47 4.52 -0.25
N TYR A 156 11.38 3.47 -1.07
CA TYR A 156 10.53 2.30 -0.82
C TYR A 156 10.85 1.66 0.54
N TRP A 157 12.13 1.38 0.79
CA TRP A 157 12.59 0.73 2.01
C TRP A 157 12.40 1.62 3.24
N ILE A 158 12.59 2.93 3.10
CA ILE A 158 12.30 3.90 4.18
C ILE A 158 10.83 3.85 4.58
N ILE A 159 9.91 3.77 3.62
CA ILE A 159 8.47 3.69 3.92
C ILE A 159 8.10 2.31 4.51
N CYS A 160 8.73 1.23 4.04
CA CYS A 160 8.48 -0.11 4.61
C CYS A 160 9.10 -0.31 6.01
N LEU A 161 10.08 0.52 6.39
CA LEU A 161 10.79 0.38 7.67
C LEU A 161 9.87 0.51 8.88
N TYR A 162 8.95 1.48 8.89
CA TYR A 162 8.09 1.70 10.06
C TYR A 162 7.09 0.55 10.31
N PRO A 163 6.31 0.06 9.32
CA PRO A 163 5.49 -1.15 9.50
C PRO A 163 6.30 -2.38 9.92
N PHE A 164 7.53 -2.52 9.42
CA PHE A 164 8.41 -3.61 9.80
C PHE A 164 8.86 -3.52 11.26
N LEU A 165 9.31 -2.34 11.71
CA LEU A 165 9.67 -2.10 13.12
C LEU A 165 8.47 -2.27 14.05
N TYR A 166 7.28 -1.83 13.61
CA TYR A 166 6.04 -2.08 14.33
C TYR A 166 5.76 -3.58 14.50
N LEU A 167 5.93 -4.38 13.44
CA LEU A 167 5.74 -5.83 13.50
C LEU A 167 6.70 -6.47 14.51
N ILE A 168 7.98 -6.08 14.53
CA ILE A 168 8.93 -6.56 15.53
C ILE A 168 8.47 -6.18 16.94
N TYR A 169 8.16 -4.89 17.16
CA TYR A 169 7.71 -4.38 18.45
C TYR A 169 6.51 -5.16 18.98
N VAL A 170 5.49 -5.36 18.15
CA VAL A 170 4.23 -5.97 18.58
C VAL A 170 4.38 -7.46 18.86
N LEU A 171 5.25 -8.16 18.12
CA LEU A 171 5.58 -9.57 18.36
C LEU A 171 6.35 -9.74 19.67
N VAL A 172 7.36 -8.91 19.91
CA VAL A 172 8.12 -8.90 21.18
C VAL A 172 7.19 -8.57 22.35
N ARG A 173 6.33 -7.56 22.21
CA ARG A 173 5.35 -7.20 23.25
C ARG A 173 4.41 -8.35 23.56
N GLY A 174 3.81 -8.98 22.54
CA GLY A 174 2.88 -10.08 22.73
C GLY A 174 3.53 -11.30 23.38
N TYR A 175 4.77 -11.62 22.98
CA TYR A 175 5.57 -12.66 23.62
C TYR A 175 5.81 -12.38 25.11
N ILE A 176 6.27 -11.17 25.47
CA ILE A 176 6.51 -10.80 26.88
C ILE A 176 5.20 -10.88 27.69
N ARG A 177 4.09 -10.37 27.15
CA ARG A 177 2.78 -10.44 27.85
C ARG A 177 2.30 -11.87 28.05
N HIS A 178 2.60 -12.77 27.11
CA HIS A 178 2.28 -14.18 27.25
C HIS A 178 3.09 -14.82 28.38
N LEU A 179 4.40 -14.53 28.46
CA LEU A 179 5.25 -14.98 29.57
C LEU A 179 4.76 -14.45 30.93
N ASP A 180 4.23 -13.22 30.97
CA ASP A 180 3.66 -12.60 32.16
C ASP A 180 2.22 -13.07 32.48
N HIS A 181 1.71 -14.08 31.76
CA HIS A 181 0.35 -14.62 31.91
C HIS A 181 -0.75 -13.55 31.86
N LYS A 182 -0.59 -12.54 30.99
CA LYS A 182 -1.62 -11.51 30.77
C LYS A 182 -2.81 -12.10 30.00
N PRO A 183 -4.01 -11.49 30.09
CA PRO A 183 -5.19 -11.96 29.39
C PRO A 183 -4.95 -12.11 27.88
N GLU A 184 -5.44 -13.21 27.30
CA GLU A 184 -5.18 -13.61 25.89
C GLU A 184 -5.56 -12.51 24.89
N ASN A 185 -6.69 -11.85 25.11
CA ASN A 185 -7.20 -10.78 24.25
C ASN A 185 -6.37 -9.48 24.29
N THR A 186 -5.36 -9.39 25.16
CA THR A 186 -4.46 -8.23 25.30
C THR A 186 -3.05 -8.49 24.80
N LEU A 187 -2.75 -9.73 24.39
CA LEU A 187 -1.41 -10.14 23.96
C LEU A 187 -1.03 -9.40 22.68
N PHE A 188 -1.89 -9.50 21.67
CA PHE A 188 -1.69 -8.88 20.35
C PHE A 188 -2.86 -7.96 19.99
N PRO A 189 -2.60 -6.81 19.35
CA PRO A 189 -3.64 -5.86 18.97
C PRO A 189 -4.47 -6.33 17.76
N TYR A 190 -3.95 -7.27 16.98
CA TYR A 190 -4.64 -7.81 15.80
C TYR A 190 -4.64 -9.32 15.85
N PHE A 191 -5.80 -9.92 15.56
CA PHE A 191 -6.00 -11.37 15.59
C PHE A 191 -5.01 -12.13 14.69
N PHE A 192 -4.62 -11.55 13.55
CA PHE A 192 -3.67 -12.18 12.63
C PHE A 192 -2.22 -12.12 13.11
N LEU A 193 -1.92 -11.41 14.20
CA LEU A 193 -0.58 -11.37 14.79
C LEU A 193 -0.41 -12.37 15.93
N ASP A 194 -1.51 -12.92 16.44
CA ASP A 194 -1.49 -13.88 17.53
C ASP A 194 -1.00 -15.23 17.04
N PHE A 195 0.28 -15.51 17.26
CA PHE A 195 0.88 -16.79 16.89
C PHE A 195 0.62 -17.92 17.90
N TYR A 196 -0.01 -17.63 19.05
CA TYR A 196 -0.48 -18.64 20.01
C TYR A 196 -1.89 -19.14 19.70
N ALA A 197 -2.69 -18.37 18.96
CA ALA A 197 -4.00 -18.78 18.50
C ALA A 197 -3.95 -20.03 17.57
N THR A 198 -5.09 -20.69 17.39
CA THR A 198 -5.23 -21.80 16.45
C THR A 198 -4.87 -21.35 15.02
N ASN A 199 -3.87 -21.98 14.41
CA ASN A 199 -3.23 -21.56 13.14
C ASN A 199 -2.51 -20.21 13.18
N GLY A 200 -2.14 -19.73 14.37
CA GLY A 200 -1.57 -18.40 14.59
C GLY A 200 -0.32 -18.11 13.75
N VAL A 201 0.61 -19.06 13.62
CA VAL A 201 1.82 -18.89 12.79
C VAL A 201 1.47 -18.66 11.31
N VAL A 202 0.48 -19.38 10.79
CA VAL A 202 0.01 -19.21 9.41
C VAL A 202 -0.66 -17.85 9.25
N MET A 203 -1.50 -17.46 10.21
CA MET A 203 -2.16 -16.15 10.22
C MET A 203 -1.17 -15.00 10.31
N LEU A 204 -0.11 -15.14 11.11
CA LEU A 204 0.99 -14.19 11.20
C LEU A 204 1.73 -14.05 9.88
N ALA A 205 2.09 -15.17 9.24
CA ALA A 205 2.76 -15.16 7.94
C ALA A 205 1.87 -14.48 6.88
N THR A 206 0.61 -14.92 6.74
CA THR A 206 -0.34 -14.36 5.76
C THR A 206 -0.65 -12.89 6.05
N GLY A 207 -0.87 -12.51 7.30
CA GLY A 207 -1.13 -11.14 7.71
C GLY A 207 0.04 -10.21 7.44
N SER A 208 1.27 -10.63 7.78
CA SER A 208 2.49 -9.85 7.54
C SER A 208 2.73 -9.59 6.05
N VAL A 209 2.51 -10.63 5.23
CA VAL A 209 2.51 -10.51 3.78
C VAL A 209 1.47 -9.50 3.32
N LEU A 210 0.22 -9.64 3.76
CA LEU A 210 -0.87 -8.82 3.28
C LEU A 210 -0.60 -7.35 3.58
N VAL A 211 -0.09 -7.06 4.78
CA VAL A 211 0.37 -5.73 5.18
C VAL A 211 1.49 -5.22 4.27
N LEU A 212 2.49 -6.04 3.93
CA LEU A 212 3.57 -5.66 3.01
C LEU A 212 3.05 -5.37 1.58
N VAL A 213 2.15 -6.21 1.08
CA VAL A 213 1.50 -6.04 -0.24
C VAL A 213 0.68 -4.75 -0.26
N LEU A 214 -0.11 -4.48 0.78
CA LEU A 214 -0.88 -3.24 0.92
C LEU A 214 0.05 -2.02 0.99
N CYS A 215 1.10 -2.08 1.80
CA CYS A 215 2.07 -1.00 1.94
C CYS A 215 2.72 -0.67 0.59
N THR A 216 3.18 -1.71 -0.11
CA THR A 216 3.78 -1.58 -1.44
C THR A 216 2.78 -1.01 -2.44
N SER A 217 1.60 -1.61 -2.54
CA SER A 217 0.56 -1.22 -3.50
C SER A 217 0.15 0.24 -3.32
N PHE A 218 -0.03 0.70 -2.07
CA PHE A 218 -0.38 2.08 -1.80
C PHE A 218 0.73 3.07 -2.11
N GLN A 219 2.00 2.73 -1.86
CA GLN A 219 3.13 3.58 -2.26
C GLN A 219 3.08 3.87 -3.77
N TYR A 220 2.97 2.83 -4.59
CA TYR A 220 2.92 2.97 -6.04
C TYR A 220 1.64 3.64 -6.53
N PHE A 221 0.49 3.35 -5.90
CA PHE A 221 -0.78 4.00 -6.20
C PHE A 221 -0.71 5.52 -5.99
N PHE A 222 -0.23 5.98 -4.84
CA PHE A 222 -0.15 7.41 -4.53
C PHE A 222 0.93 8.14 -5.35
N ILE A 223 2.03 7.47 -5.72
CA ILE A 223 2.99 8.00 -6.71
C ILE A 223 2.32 8.17 -8.08
N TRP A 224 1.54 7.18 -8.52
CA TRP A 224 0.79 7.26 -9.76
C TRP A 224 -0.20 8.42 -9.75
N VAL A 225 -0.98 8.57 -8.67
CA VAL A 225 -1.88 9.72 -8.46
C VAL A 225 -1.12 11.04 -8.55
N ASN A 226 0.04 11.15 -7.89
CA ASN A 226 0.87 12.37 -7.97
C ASN A 226 1.31 12.69 -9.40
N ASN A 227 1.78 11.68 -10.13
CA ASN A 227 2.24 11.87 -11.50
C ASN A 227 1.07 12.24 -12.43
N LEU A 228 -0.12 11.66 -12.23
CA LEU A 228 -1.33 12.01 -12.97
C LEU A 228 -1.68 13.50 -12.80
N PHE A 229 -1.68 14.00 -11.56
CA PHE A 229 -1.92 15.41 -11.28
C PHE A 229 -0.83 16.33 -11.85
N TYR A 230 0.43 15.89 -11.82
CA TYR A 230 1.54 16.61 -12.43
C TYR A 230 1.31 16.82 -13.93
N PHE A 231 0.92 15.77 -14.66
CA PHE A 231 0.61 15.89 -16.10
C PHE A 231 -0.53 16.85 -16.37
N LYS A 232 -1.62 16.73 -15.62
CA LYS A 232 -2.78 17.62 -15.77
C LYS A 232 -2.41 19.09 -15.57
N LYS A 233 -1.52 19.37 -14.59
CA LYS A 233 -1.03 20.72 -14.31
C LYS A 233 -0.19 21.28 -15.45
N GLN A 234 0.80 20.52 -15.95
CA GLN A 234 1.66 20.94 -17.05
C GLN A 234 0.90 21.18 -18.37
N ILE A 235 -0.11 20.35 -18.66
CA ILE A 235 -1.00 20.56 -19.83
C ILE A 235 -1.75 21.88 -19.70
N LYS A 236 -2.31 22.15 -18.51
CA LYS A 236 -3.09 23.37 -18.26
C LYS A 236 -2.23 24.64 -18.29
N GLU A 237 -1.00 24.57 -17.82
CA GLU A 237 -0.06 25.69 -17.77
C GLU A 237 0.63 25.96 -19.11
N HIS A 238 0.19 25.34 -20.21
CA HIS A 238 0.70 25.56 -21.57
C HIS A 238 2.22 25.34 -21.67
N HIS A 239 2.72 24.32 -20.96
CA HIS A 239 4.07 23.78 -21.14
C HIS A 239 4.01 22.45 -21.92
N PRO A 240 3.45 22.41 -23.15
CA PRO A 240 3.30 21.18 -23.91
C PRO A 240 4.64 20.55 -24.27
N GLU A 241 5.75 21.29 -24.24
CA GLU A 241 7.11 20.79 -24.41
C GLU A 241 7.56 19.89 -23.25
N LYS A 242 7.28 20.26 -22.00
CA LYS A 242 7.54 19.42 -20.82
C LYS A 242 6.64 18.20 -20.80
N VAL A 243 5.37 18.40 -21.19
CA VAL A 243 4.43 17.29 -21.38
C VAL A 243 4.93 16.38 -22.49
N LYS A 244 5.38 16.89 -23.64
CA LYS A 244 5.94 16.09 -24.72
C LYS A 244 7.20 15.37 -24.27
N GLU A 245 8.15 16.00 -23.59
CA GLU A 245 9.37 15.35 -23.10
C GLU A 245 9.06 14.20 -22.13
N ILE A 246 8.13 14.40 -21.21
CA ILE A 246 7.76 13.34 -20.25
C ILE A 246 6.81 12.33 -20.88
N LYS A 247 5.93 12.76 -21.79
CA LYS A 247 5.12 11.89 -22.63
C LYS A 247 5.99 11.14 -23.62
N ILE A 248 7.19 11.58 -23.95
CA ILE A 248 8.23 10.84 -24.69
C ILE A 248 8.91 9.89 -23.72
N ILE A 249 9.25 10.27 -22.50
CA ILE A 249 9.74 9.32 -21.48
C ILE A 249 8.68 8.23 -21.18
N ILE A 250 7.39 8.55 -21.28
CA ILE A 250 6.25 7.65 -21.12
C ILE A 250 5.87 6.95 -22.44
N ASP A 251 5.99 7.57 -23.61
CA ASP A 251 5.70 6.99 -24.93
C ASP A 251 6.90 6.18 -25.45
N ILE A 252 8.11 6.42 -24.96
CA ILE A 252 9.19 5.44 -25.06
C ILE A 252 8.79 4.17 -24.27
N LYS A 253 7.90 4.27 -23.25
CA LYS A 253 7.22 3.07 -22.72
C LYS A 253 6.16 2.50 -23.65
N LYS A 254 5.55 3.29 -24.53
CA LYS A 254 4.69 2.81 -25.63
C LYS A 254 5.51 2.10 -26.74
N TYR A 255 6.82 2.37 -26.80
CA TYR A 255 7.81 1.61 -27.59
C TYR A 255 8.51 0.47 -26.82
N GLN A 256 8.09 0.16 -25.59
CA GLN A 256 8.51 -1.05 -24.89
C GLN A 256 7.76 -2.26 -25.43
N LYS A 257 8.04 -2.62 -26.69
CA LYS A 257 7.81 -4.00 -27.10
C LYS A 257 8.52 -4.89 -26.08
N LEU A 258 7.79 -5.84 -25.50
CA LEU A 258 8.39 -6.87 -24.66
C LEU A 258 9.57 -7.47 -25.40
N ASP A 259 10.76 -7.35 -24.80
CA ASP A 259 11.91 -8.12 -25.29
C ASP A 259 11.67 -9.62 -25.01
N TYR A 260 12.61 -10.45 -25.43
CA TYR A 260 12.48 -11.88 -25.24
C TYR A 260 12.38 -12.26 -23.74
N LYS A 261 13.12 -11.59 -22.84
CA LYS A 261 13.08 -11.85 -21.39
C LYS A 261 11.71 -11.55 -20.80
N GLY A 262 11.13 -10.42 -21.18
CA GLY A 262 9.82 -10.00 -20.73
C GLY A 262 8.72 -10.92 -21.28
N LYS A 263 8.82 -11.34 -22.54
CA LYS A 263 7.90 -12.35 -23.10
C LYS A 263 8.00 -13.67 -22.33
N ILE A 264 9.22 -14.14 -22.05
CA ILE A 264 9.45 -15.35 -21.24
C ILE A 264 8.82 -15.19 -19.85
N ALA A 265 9.02 -14.05 -19.17
CA ALA A 265 8.43 -13.82 -17.85
C ALA A 265 6.90 -13.82 -17.87
N LEU A 266 6.26 -13.28 -18.92
CA LEU A 266 4.80 -13.33 -19.05
C LEU A 266 4.29 -14.74 -19.38
N ILE A 267 4.99 -15.49 -20.23
CA ILE A 267 4.66 -16.90 -20.50
C ILE A 267 4.77 -17.68 -19.18
N LEU A 268 5.87 -17.48 -18.44
CA LEU A 268 6.09 -18.10 -17.15
C LEU A 268 5.00 -17.70 -16.15
N ALA A 269 4.58 -16.44 -16.11
CA ALA A 269 3.48 -15.97 -15.26
C ALA A 269 2.15 -16.65 -15.57
N ILE A 270 1.82 -16.84 -16.85
CA ILE A 270 0.62 -17.58 -17.26
C ILE A 270 0.73 -19.04 -16.83
N VAL A 271 1.88 -19.68 -17.05
CA VAL A 271 2.12 -21.08 -16.67
C VAL A 271 1.99 -21.26 -15.15
N VAL A 272 2.65 -20.41 -14.36
CA VAL A 272 2.58 -20.43 -12.90
C VAL A 272 1.14 -20.19 -12.43
N ALA A 273 0.44 -19.20 -12.98
CA ALA A 273 -0.96 -18.93 -12.64
C ALA A 273 -1.88 -20.13 -12.95
N CYS A 274 -1.69 -20.82 -14.07
CA CYS A 274 -2.43 -22.05 -14.38
C CYS A 274 -2.14 -23.16 -13.36
N PHE A 275 -0.86 -23.38 -13.02
CA PHE A 275 -0.48 -24.35 -11.98
C PHE A 275 -1.10 -23.99 -10.63
N ASN A 276 -1.07 -22.73 -10.23
CA ASN A 276 -1.68 -22.27 -8.99
C ASN A 276 -3.18 -22.57 -8.92
N ILE A 277 -3.91 -22.36 -10.02
CA ILE A 277 -5.34 -22.69 -10.11
C ILE A 277 -5.53 -24.21 -9.95
N ILE A 278 -4.78 -25.02 -10.71
CA ILE A 278 -4.87 -26.49 -10.66
C ILE A 278 -4.56 -27.00 -9.25
N PHE A 279 -3.45 -26.57 -8.67
CA PHE A 279 -3.04 -26.98 -7.32
C PHE A 279 -3.98 -26.47 -6.24
N SER A 280 -4.57 -25.29 -6.39
CA SER A 280 -5.58 -24.80 -5.43
C SER A 280 -6.85 -25.65 -5.46
N VAL A 281 -7.32 -26.02 -6.66
CA VAL A 281 -8.45 -26.92 -6.81
C VAL A 281 -8.11 -28.30 -6.24
N LEU A 282 -6.95 -28.87 -6.58
CA LEU A 282 -6.50 -30.17 -6.05
C LEU A 282 -6.32 -30.16 -4.54
N TYR A 283 -5.73 -29.09 -3.98
CA TYR A 283 -5.53 -28.92 -2.55
C TYR A 283 -6.87 -28.89 -1.82
N TYR A 284 -7.86 -28.17 -2.36
CA TYR A 284 -9.21 -28.15 -1.81
C TYR A 284 -9.95 -29.49 -1.96
N THR A 285 -9.88 -30.15 -3.12
CA THR A 285 -10.60 -31.43 -3.34
C THR A 285 -9.98 -32.57 -2.55
N LEU A 286 -8.65 -32.60 -2.41
CA LEU A 286 -7.90 -33.64 -1.69
C LEU A 286 -7.57 -33.25 -0.24
N ARG A 287 -8.15 -32.18 0.30
CA ARG A 287 -7.85 -31.67 1.65
C ARG A 287 -7.94 -32.72 2.76
N ASP A 288 -8.90 -33.64 2.68
CA ASP A 288 -9.04 -34.74 3.66
C ASP A 288 -7.88 -35.74 3.58
N VAL A 289 -7.41 -36.02 2.36
CA VAL A 289 -6.24 -36.88 2.14
C VAL A 289 -4.98 -36.20 2.65
N TRP A 290 -4.79 -34.92 2.30
CA TRP A 290 -3.66 -34.12 2.77
C TRP A 290 -3.62 -34.00 4.29
N SER A 291 -4.76 -33.77 4.92
CA SER A 291 -4.88 -33.72 6.39
C SER A 291 -4.42 -35.01 7.05
N LYS A 292 -4.81 -36.16 6.49
CA LYS A 292 -4.40 -37.47 6.99
C LYS A 292 -2.90 -37.71 6.78
N VAL A 293 -2.38 -37.39 5.60
CA VAL A 293 -0.95 -37.57 5.26
C VAL A 293 -0.06 -36.69 6.12
N LEU A 294 -0.45 -35.43 6.34
CA LEU A 294 0.32 -34.45 7.10
C LEU A 294 0.05 -34.50 8.61
N ASN A 295 -0.91 -35.32 9.05
CA ASN A 295 -1.43 -35.35 10.43
C ASN A 295 -1.75 -33.93 10.96
N TYR A 296 -2.34 -33.09 10.09
CA TYR A 296 -2.59 -31.69 10.39
C TYR A 296 -4.10 -31.40 10.34
N PRO A 297 -4.72 -30.98 11.45
CA PRO A 297 -6.12 -30.60 11.45
C PRO A 297 -6.30 -29.31 10.66
N TYR A 298 -7.32 -29.26 9.81
CA TYR A 298 -7.58 -28.10 8.97
C TYR A 298 -9.03 -27.62 9.10
N ASN A 299 -9.26 -26.35 8.82
CA ASN A 299 -10.59 -25.77 8.76
C ASN A 299 -11.01 -25.65 7.29
N ASN A 300 -12.13 -26.30 6.92
CA ASN A 300 -12.69 -26.29 5.56
C ASN A 300 -12.84 -24.88 5.01
N SER A 301 -13.34 -23.94 5.80
CA SER A 301 -13.57 -22.55 5.37
C SER A 301 -12.27 -21.81 5.09
N ILE A 302 -11.22 -22.08 5.87
CA ILE A 302 -9.90 -21.48 5.65
C ILE A 302 -9.29 -22.01 4.35
N VAL A 303 -9.27 -23.34 4.17
CA VAL A 303 -8.72 -23.96 2.96
C VAL A 303 -9.47 -23.51 1.70
N LEU A 304 -10.80 -23.38 1.79
CA LEU A 304 -11.62 -22.83 0.71
C LEU A 304 -11.25 -21.37 0.40
N ALA A 305 -11.17 -20.52 1.43
CA ALA A 305 -10.85 -19.10 1.28
C ALA A 305 -9.48 -18.90 0.62
N PHE A 306 -8.45 -19.63 1.08
CA PHE A 306 -7.12 -19.59 0.46
C PHE A 306 -7.16 -20.02 -1.00
N SER A 307 -7.88 -21.10 -1.32
CA SER A 307 -8.00 -21.60 -2.69
C SER A 307 -8.69 -20.58 -3.60
N ILE A 308 -9.75 -19.93 -3.13
CA ILE A 308 -10.44 -18.86 -3.87
C ILE A 308 -9.51 -17.67 -4.10
N ILE A 309 -8.78 -17.22 -3.08
CA ILE A 309 -7.83 -16.10 -3.20
C ILE A 309 -6.78 -16.41 -4.27
N ILE A 310 -6.14 -17.59 -4.22
CA ILE A 310 -5.13 -17.98 -5.19
C ILE A 310 -5.72 -18.00 -6.61
N ILE A 311 -6.92 -18.55 -6.79
CA ILE A 311 -7.60 -18.59 -8.09
C ILE A 311 -7.88 -17.19 -8.61
N VAL A 312 -8.36 -16.27 -7.77
CA VAL A 312 -8.65 -14.88 -8.14
C VAL A 312 -7.37 -14.18 -8.57
N PHE A 313 -6.31 -14.20 -7.74
CA PHE A 313 -5.03 -13.57 -8.08
C PHE A 313 -4.40 -14.16 -9.34
N SER A 314 -4.49 -15.48 -9.53
CA SER A 314 -3.97 -16.17 -10.72
C SER A 314 -4.76 -15.79 -11.98
N THR A 315 -6.09 -15.72 -11.89
CA THR A 315 -6.95 -15.28 -13.01
C THR A 315 -6.62 -13.85 -13.42
N ILE A 316 -6.47 -12.94 -12.44
CA ILE A 316 -6.07 -11.55 -12.68
C ILE A 316 -4.68 -11.52 -13.34
N THR A 317 -3.73 -12.35 -12.90
CA THR A 317 -2.39 -12.46 -13.47
C THR A 317 -2.42 -12.89 -14.94
N ILE A 318 -3.26 -13.86 -15.30
CA ILE A 318 -3.44 -14.30 -16.70
C ILE A 318 -3.98 -13.15 -17.56
N VAL A 319 -5.04 -12.49 -17.12
CA VAL A 319 -5.66 -11.37 -17.86
C VAL A 319 -4.65 -10.24 -18.11
N PHE A 320 -3.92 -9.83 -17.07
CA PHE A 320 -2.92 -8.77 -17.23
C PHE A 320 -1.67 -9.23 -17.99
N SER A 321 -1.34 -10.52 -18.00
CA SER A 321 -0.29 -11.04 -18.87
C SER A 321 -0.69 -10.94 -20.34
N ILE A 322 -1.94 -11.25 -20.69
CA ILE A 322 -2.50 -11.09 -22.04
C ILE A 322 -2.49 -9.61 -22.47
N PHE A 323 -2.94 -8.70 -21.60
CA PHE A 323 -2.83 -7.26 -21.87
C PHE A 323 -1.38 -6.82 -22.02
N SER A 324 -0.46 -7.37 -21.25
CA SER A 324 0.95 -7.06 -21.42
C SER A 324 1.46 -7.49 -22.81
N PHE A 325 1.02 -8.63 -23.37
CA PHE A 325 1.33 -9.02 -24.76
C PHE A 325 0.76 -8.06 -25.80
N ALA A 326 -0.38 -7.42 -25.53
CA ALA A 326 -0.92 -6.32 -26.33
C ALA A 326 -0.15 -4.99 -26.14
N ASN A 327 1.04 -5.04 -25.52
CA ASN A 327 1.94 -3.91 -25.23
C ASN A 327 1.40 -2.89 -24.22
N PHE A 328 0.50 -3.30 -23.32
CA PHE A 328 0.09 -2.47 -22.19
C PHE A 328 1.13 -2.57 -21.06
N TYR A 329 2.09 -1.63 -21.00
CA TYR A 329 3.17 -1.62 -19.99
C TYR A 329 2.67 -1.71 -18.53
N TRP A 330 1.60 -0.99 -18.20
CA TRP A 330 1.04 -0.98 -16.86
C TRP A 330 0.51 -2.37 -16.45
N ALA A 331 0.04 -3.18 -17.40
CA ALA A 331 -0.36 -4.56 -17.16
C ALA A 331 0.81 -5.43 -16.71
N ARG A 332 2.01 -5.22 -17.28
CA ARG A 332 3.26 -5.89 -16.84
C ARG A 332 3.60 -5.59 -15.38
N ILE A 333 3.45 -4.33 -14.97
CA ILE A 333 3.68 -3.93 -13.57
C ILE A 333 2.69 -4.63 -12.66
N ILE A 334 1.41 -4.68 -13.07
CA ILE A 334 0.38 -5.40 -12.32
C ILE A 334 0.73 -6.88 -12.18
N VAL A 335 1.16 -7.55 -13.25
CA VAL A 335 1.67 -8.94 -13.20
C VAL A 335 2.81 -9.06 -12.18
N GLY A 336 3.78 -8.14 -12.19
CA GLY A 336 4.86 -8.15 -11.21
C GLY A 336 4.37 -8.04 -9.76
N PHE A 337 3.39 -7.17 -9.48
CA PHE A 337 2.80 -7.06 -8.14
C PHE A 337 1.98 -8.28 -7.74
N LEU A 338 1.23 -8.85 -8.67
CA LEU A 338 0.45 -10.06 -8.42
C LEU A 338 1.36 -11.25 -8.16
N SER A 339 2.47 -11.38 -8.89
CA SER A 339 3.48 -12.39 -8.59
C SER A 339 4.06 -12.19 -7.19
N VAL A 340 4.41 -10.96 -6.79
CA VAL A 340 4.85 -10.71 -5.39
C VAL A 340 3.80 -11.13 -4.37
N ALA A 341 2.51 -10.85 -4.63
CA ALA A 341 1.44 -11.31 -3.75
C ALA A 341 1.29 -12.84 -3.75
N LEU A 342 1.42 -13.49 -4.91
CA LEU A 342 1.30 -14.93 -5.09
C LEU A 342 2.41 -15.72 -4.40
N ILE A 343 3.64 -15.17 -4.24
CA ILE A 343 4.73 -15.76 -3.41
C ILE A 343 4.18 -16.28 -2.09
N CYS A 344 3.21 -15.56 -1.53
CA CYS A 344 2.74 -15.76 -0.19
C CYS A 344 1.58 -16.75 -0.09
N PHE A 345 0.94 -17.06 -1.21
CA PHE A 345 -0.14 -18.02 -1.30
C PHE A 345 0.28 -19.31 -2.03
N ASN A 346 1.42 -19.30 -2.72
CA ASN A 346 1.90 -20.40 -3.56
C ASN A 346 2.72 -21.49 -2.88
N TRP A 347 2.72 -21.55 -1.55
CA TRP A 347 3.44 -22.59 -0.79
C TRP A 347 2.94 -24.01 -1.03
N ILE A 348 1.77 -24.17 -1.66
CA ILE A 348 1.20 -25.47 -2.05
C ILE A 348 2.17 -26.25 -2.95
N TRP A 349 3.05 -25.57 -3.69
CA TRP A 349 4.14 -26.22 -4.42
C TRP A 349 5.43 -25.38 -4.35
N ILE A 350 6.51 -26.00 -3.87
CA ILE A 350 7.78 -25.34 -3.48
C ILE A 350 8.37 -24.42 -4.56
N LEU A 351 8.15 -24.74 -5.84
CA LEU A 351 8.69 -23.97 -6.96
C LEU A 351 7.90 -22.67 -7.25
N GLY A 352 6.64 -22.57 -6.83
CA GLY A 352 5.77 -21.42 -7.10
C GLY A 352 6.38 -20.09 -6.66
N PRO A 353 6.77 -19.93 -5.38
CA PRO A 353 7.40 -18.71 -4.88
C PRO A 353 8.68 -18.32 -5.62
N ILE A 354 9.50 -19.29 -6.04
CA ILE A 354 10.75 -19.04 -6.79
C ILE A 354 10.42 -18.43 -8.15
N PHE A 355 9.44 -19.00 -8.86
CA PHE A 355 9.02 -18.45 -10.14
C PHE A 355 8.37 -17.09 -10.00
N ASP A 356 7.55 -16.88 -8.97
CA ASP A 356 6.91 -15.58 -8.72
C ASP A 356 7.94 -14.47 -8.44
N ILE A 357 9.01 -14.77 -7.70
CA ILE A 357 10.14 -13.84 -7.51
C ILE A 357 10.82 -13.54 -8.85
N ALA A 358 11.08 -14.56 -9.66
CA ALA A 358 11.71 -14.39 -10.97
C ALA A 358 10.83 -13.56 -11.92
N ILE A 359 9.52 -13.83 -11.96
CA ILE A 359 8.54 -13.08 -12.74
C ILE A 359 8.51 -11.62 -12.27
N ALA A 360 8.34 -11.38 -10.96
CA ALA A 360 8.33 -10.04 -10.40
C ALA A 360 9.61 -9.28 -10.73
N PHE A 361 10.77 -9.91 -10.52
CA PHE A 361 12.07 -9.33 -10.83
C PHE A 361 12.18 -8.94 -12.30
N ILE A 362 11.82 -9.83 -13.23
CA ILE A 362 11.90 -9.53 -14.67
C ILE A 362 10.84 -8.49 -15.09
N CYS A 363 9.62 -8.54 -14.56
CA CYS A 363 8.57 -7.58 -14.85
C CYS A 363 8.95 -6.15 -14.42
N PHE A 364 9.64 -6.02 -13.28
CA PHE A 364 10.13 -4.74 -12.75
C PHE A 364 11.46 -4.28 -13.37
N ASN A 365 12.41 -5.21 -13.60
CA ASN A 365 13.79 -4.92 -14.00
C ASN A 365 14.11 -5.28 -15.46
N ASN A 366 13.15 -5.16 -16.35
CA ASN A 366 13.39 -5.25 -17.79
C ASN A 366 13.45 -3.84 -18.42
N PRO A 367 14.61 -3.16 -18.31
CA PRO A 367 14.85 -1.91 -19.01
C PRO A 367 15.26 -2.21 -20.45
N LYS A 368 14.54 -1.62 -21.39
CA LYS A 368 14.98 -1.54 -22.78
C LYS A 368 15.13 -0.07 -23.16
N TYR A 369 16.26 0.50 -22.79
CA TYR A 369 16.82 1.60 -23.56
C TYR A 369 18.20 1.13 -23.97
N SER A 370 18.42 0.88 -25.27
CA SER A 370 19.79 1.04 -25.78
C SER A 370 20.01 2.54 -25.93
N GLN A 371 21.21 3.02 -25.62
CA GLN A 371 21.58 4.43 -25.82
C GLN A 371 21.28 4.87 -27.27
N ALA A 372 21.47 3.96 -28.23
CA ALA A 372 21.18 4.17 -29.65
C ALA A 372 19.70 4.47 -29.96
N ASP A 373 18.73 3.91 -29.24
CA ASP A 373 17.31 4.20 -29.44
C ASP A 373 16.94 5.62 -28.96
N LEU A 374 17.58 6.04 -27.87
CA LEU A 374 17.49 7.41 -27.33
C LEU A 374 18.13 8.41 -28.29
N ASP A 375 19.32 8.07 -28.81
CA ASP A 375 20.05 8.89 -29.77
C ASP A 375 19.24 9.05 -31.06
N LEU A 376 18.74 7.96 -31.67
CA LEU A 376 17.93 7.99 -32.89
C LEU A 376 16.66 8.83 -32.74
N TYR A 377 16.00 8.77 -31.59
CA TYR A 377 14.83 9.60 -31.29
C TYR A 377 15.20 11.09 -31.23
N GLN A 378 16.32 11.42 -30.59
CA GLN A 378 16.82 12.79 -30.52
C GLN A 378 17.22 13.31 -31.91
N THR A 379 17.85 12.48 -32.76
CA THR A 379 18.25 12.86 -34.13
C THR A 379 17.05 13.18 -35.02
N LYS A 380 15.99 12.35 -34.98
CA LYS A 380 14.73 12.58 -35.72
C LYS A 380 14.00 13.85 -35.30
N LYS A 381 14.09 14.20 -34.00
CA LYS A 381 13.51 15.45 -33.49
C LYS A 381 14.27 16.68 -33.99
N LYS A 382 15.61 16.61 -33.99
CA LYS A 382 16.47 17.71 -34.47
C LYS A 382 16.17 18.02 -35.94
N THR A 383 16.18 17.00 -36.79
CA THR A 383 15.83 17.13 -38.22
C THR A 383 14.43 17.69 -38.44
N LYS A 384 13.42 17.28 -37.67
CA LYS A 384 12.05 17.79 -37.84
C LYS A 384 11.90 19.27 -37.46
N VAL A 385 12.61 19.72 -36.41
CA VAL A 385 12.62 21.15 -36.02
C VAL A 385 13.35 22.00 -37.07
N ASP A 386 14.43 21.48 -37.65
CA ASP A 386 15.15 22.17 -38.71
C ASP A 386 14.31 22.29 -40.00
N PHE A 387 13.54 21.25 -40.36
CA PHE A 387 12.61 21.30 -41.50
C PHE A 387 11.42 22.26 -41.30
N GLU A 388 10.92 22.41 -40.07
CA GLU A 388 9.84 23.36 -39.79
C GLU A 388 10.34 24.81 -39.82
N LYS A 389 11.59 25.10 -39.41
CA LYS A 389 12.17 26.44 -39.54
C LYS A 389 12.34 26.89 -41.00
N ILE A 390 12.76 25.98 -41.88
CA ILE A 390 12.95 26.29 -43.31
C ILE A 390 11.63 26.69 -44.01
N LYS A 391 10.46 26.29 -43.46
CA LYS A 391 9.14 26.61 -44.05
C LYS A 391 8.52 27.95 -43.61
N PHE A 392 9.14 28.66 -42.67
CA PHE A 392 8.62 29.95 -42.17
C PHE A 392 9.45 31.16 -42.61
N ASP A 393 10.56 30.94 -43.32
CA ASP A 393 11.45 31.99 -43.84
C ASP A 393 11.31 32.21 -45.36
N ASP A 394 10.37 31.53 -46.02
CA ASP A 394 9.87 31.79 -47.39
C ASP A 394 8.45 32.39 -47.30
#